data_AF-A0A964Q9M6-F1
#
_entry.id   AF-A0A964Q9M6-F1
#
_cell.length_a   1.000
_cell.length_b   1.000
_cell.length_c   1.000
_cell.angle_alpha   90.00
_cell.angle_beta   90.00
_cell.angle_gamma   90.00
#
_symmetry.space_group_name_H-M   'P 1'
#
loop_
_entity.id
_entity.type
_entity.pdbx_description
1 polymer ?
#
loop_
_entity_poly.entity_id
_entity_poly.type
_entity_poly.pdbx_seq_one_letter_code
_entity_poly.pdbx_strand_id
1 'polypeptide(L)'
;MAKTDEKVMLMVEQELAKNPEASVDELFDKAKRLNSGIARMTRRQFHARYPLQVKRRQGAGKRGRKGTKGKKAAAAKGVKTRGPGRARAAQGDGRDAVRQVLLRLAEQAASADTPSALVKLIVGVDRYVDDVMKVTGR
;
A
#
# COMPACT_ATOMS: atom_id res chain seq x y z
N MET A 1 27.26 -8.95 11.05
CA MET A 1 25.78 -8.93 10.94
C MET A 1 25.27 -9.07 9.50
N ALA A 2 26.00 -8.61 8.47
CA ALA A 2 25.56 -8.72 7.07
C ALA A 2 25.50 -10.17 6.51
N LYS A 3 26.49 -11.01 6.83
CA LYS A 3 26.58 -12.38 6.29
C LYS A 3 25.43 -13.31 6.73
N THR A 4 24.87 -13.09 7.92
CA THR A 4 23.72 -13.87 8.43
C THR A 4 22.41 -13.42 7.80
N ASP A 5 22.25 -12.13 7.53
CA ASP A 5 21.08 -11.59 6.83
C ASP A 5 21.03 -12.04 5.36
N GLU A 6 22.18 -12.19 4.70
CA GLU A 6 22.29 -12.74 3.34
C GLU A 6 21.85 -14.21 3.26
N LYS A 7 22.25 -15.04 4.23
CA LYS A 7 21.82 -16.46 4.29
C LYS A 7 20.31 -16.60 4.47
N VAL A 8 19.70 -15.74 5.27
CA VAL A 8 18.24 -15.71 5.48
C VAL A 8 17.54 -15.27 4.20
N MET A 9 18.09 -14.28 3.50
CA MET A 9 17.54 -13.83 2.22
C MET A 9 17.55 -14.94 1.17
N LEU A 10 18.66 -15.68 1.02
CA LEU A 10 18.76 -16.81 0.09
C LEU A 10 17.77 -17.93 0.43
N MET A 11 17.57 -18.21 1.72
CA MET A 11 16.63 -19.23 2.16
C MET A 11 15.18 -18.83 1.85
N VAL A 12 14.81 -17.58 2.11
CA VAL A 12 13.49 -17.03 1.75
C VAL A 12 13.30 -16.97 0.23
N GLU A 13 14.35 -16.68 -0.55
CA GLU A 13 14.33 -16.73 -2.02
C GLU A 13 14.06 -18.15 -2.52
N GLN A 14 14.70 -19.17 -1.94
CA GLN A 14 14.46 -20.58 -2.31
C GLN A 14 13.04 -21.04 -1.96
N GLU A 15 12.50 -20.61 -0.81
CA GLU A 15 11.15 -20.99 -0.39
C GLU A 15 10.08 -20.28 -1.22
N LEU A 16 10.27 -18.99 -1.53
CA LEU A 16 9.34 -18.26 -2.41
C LEU A 16 9.46 -18.65 -3.88
N ALA A 17 10.61 -19.16 -4.32
CA ALA A 17 10.77 -19.72 -5.67
C ALA A 17 10.03 -21.05 -5.84
N LYS A 18 10.01 -21.89 -4.79
CA LYS A 18 9.26 -23.15 -4.78
C LYS A 18 7.76 -22.91 -4.59
N ASN A 19 7.39 -22.03 -3.66
CA ASN A 19 6.01 -21.72 -3.29
C ASN A 19 5.80 -20.19 -3.23
N PRO A 20 5.30 -19.55 -4.30
CA PRO A 20 5.12 -18.09 -4.34
C PRO A 20 4.08 -17.56 -3.33
N GLU A 21 3.21 -18.45 -2.83
CA GLU A 21 2.16 -18.18 -1.85
C GLU A 21 2.47 -18.67 -0.43
N ALA A 22 3.71 -19.11 -0.16
CA ALA A 22 4.11 -19.57 1.17
C ALA A 22 3.72 -18.55 2.26
N SER A 23 3.13 -19.05 3.35
CA SER A 23 2.65 -18.22 4.46
C SER A 23 3.83 -17.54 5.14
N VAL A 24 3.67 -16.26 5.47
CA VAL A 24 4.69 -15.45 6.17
C VAL A 24 5.06 -16.08 7.51
N ASP A 25 4.13 -16.80 8.14
CA ASP A 25 4.34 -17.47 9.42
C ASP A 25 5.34 -18.64 9.30
N GLU A 26 5.23 -19.44 8.24
CA GLU A 26 6.13 -20.57 7.98
C GLU A 26 7.55 -20.10 7.65
N LEU A 27 7.67 -19.05 6.84
CA LEU A 27 8.94 -18.42 6.49
C LEU A 27 9.61 -17.83 7.75
N PHE A 28 8.82 -17.25 8.64
CA PHE A 28 9.31 -16.63 9.87
C PHE A 28 9.81 -17.69 10.87
N ASP A 29 9.09 -18.79 11.04
CA ASP A 29 9.48 -19.86 11.98
C ASP A 29 10.74 -20.59 11.53
N LYS A 30 10.95 -20.76 10.22
CA LYS A 30 12.20 -21.31 9.70
C LYS A 30 13.35 -20.31 9.78
N ALA A 31 13.08 -19.02 9.57
CA ALA A 31 14.09 -17.97 9.70
C ALA A 31 14.58 -17.76 11.14
N LYS A 32 13.71 -17.93 12.15
CA LYS A 32 14.09 -17.92 13.58
C LYS A 32 15.15 -18.96 13.92
N ARG A 33 15.08 -20.15 13.32
CA ARG A 33 16.03 -21.25 13.55
C ARG A 33 17.43 -20.94 13.01
N LEU A 34 17.53 -20.06 12.01
CA LEU A 34 18.79 -19.70 11.35
C LEU A 34 19.46 -18.47 11.98
N ASN A 35 18.67 -17.53 12.52
CA ASN A 35 19.20 -16.33 13.14
C ASN A 35 18.33 -15.88 14.31
N SER A 36 18.88 -15.91 15.52
CA SER A 36 18.22 -15.43 16.75
C SER A 36 17.90 -13.93 16.71
N GLY A 37 18.58 -13.15 15.85
CA GLY A 37 18.26 -11.75 15.59
C GLY A 37 16.90 -11.56 14.90
N ILE A 38 16.41 -12.55 14.17
CA ILE A 38 15.10 -12.52 13.50
C ILE A 38 13.97 -12.79 14.48
N ALA A 39 14.23 -13.58 15.52
CA ALA A 39 13.26 -13.84 16.58
C ALA A 39 12.86 -12.57 17.35
N ARG A 40 13.73 -11.54 17.36
CA ARG A 40 13.44 -10.22 17.95
C ARG A 40 12.59 -9.32 17.03
N MET A 41 12.43 -9.68 15.77
CA MET A 41 11.68 -8.88 14.80
C MET A 41 10.22 -9.29 14.78
N THR A 42 9.33 -8.33 14.52
CA THR A 42 7.91 -8.65 14.30
C THR A 42 7.72 -9.29 12.93
N ARG A 43 6.66 -10.11 12.78
CA ARG A 43 6.29 -10.75 11.51
C ARG A 43 6.20 -9.75 10.35
N ARG A 44 5.69 -8.54 10.64
CA ARG A 44 5.60 -7.43 9.67
C ARG A 44 6.97 -6.90 9.25
N GLN A 45 7.91 -6.76 10.18
CA GLN A 45 9.28 -6.33 9.88
C GLN A 45 10.03 -7.40 9.09
N PHE A 46 9.83 -8.68 9.40
CA PHE A 46 10.37 -9.79 8.62
C PHE A 46 9.83 -9.78 7.18
N HIS A 47 8.51 -9.66 7.01
CA HIS A 47 7.87 -9.57 5.70
C HIS A 47 8.43 -8.41 4.85
N ALA A 48 8.62 -7.24 5.46
CA ALA A 48 9.13 -6.05 4.76
C ALA A 48 10.61 -6.17 4.36
N ARG A 49 11.43 -6.87 5.16
CA ARG A 49 12.87 -7.02 4.93
C ARG A 49 13.24 -8.14 3.96
N TYR A 50 12.59 -9.31 4.04
CA TYR A 50 12.99 -10.46 3.22
C TYR A 50 11.94 -10.80 2.14
N PRO A 51 10.75 -11.35 2.45
CA PRO A 51 9.80 -11.80 1.41
C PRO A 51 9.39 -10.71 0.41
N LEU A 52 9.13 -9.49 0.88
CA LEU A 52 8.73 -8.38 0.02
C LEU A 52 9.83 -7.96 -0.96
N GLN A 53 11.10 -8.02 -0.54
CA GLN A 53 12.23 -7.65 -1.40
C GLN A 53 12.42 -8.67 -2.52
N VAL A 54 12.25 -9.96 -2.20
CA VAL A 54 12.28 -11.05 -3.18
C VAL A 54 11.16 -10.88 -4.21
N LYS A 55 9.91 -10.67 -3.76
CA LYS A 55 8.76 -10.44 -4.65
C LYS A 55 8.95 -9.19 -5.52
N ARG A 56 9.56 -8.12 -4.99
CA ARG A 56 9.92 -6.92 -5.76
C ARG A 56 10.98 -7.21 -6.82
N ARG A 57 12.02 -7.98 -6.49
CA ARG A 57 13.06 -8.39 -7.46
C ARG A 57 12.47 -9.26 -8.57
N GLN A 58 11.64 -10.24 -8.23
CA GLN A 58 10.95 -11.10 -9.20
C GLN A 58 9.97 -10.31 -10.10
N GLY A 59 9.25 -9.33 -9.54
CA GLY A 59 8.32 -8.47 -10.29
C GLY A 59 8.98 -7.33 -11.07
N ALA A 60 10.19 -6.90 -10.69
CA ALA A 60 10.91 -5.80 -11.34
C ALA A 60 11.33 -6.12 -12.78
N GLY A 61 11.45 -7.40 -13.16
CA GLY A 61 11.71 -7.82 -14.53
C GLY A 61 10.53 -7.63 -15.50
N LYS A 62 9.29 -7.51 -15.00
CA LYS A 62 8.07 -7.41 -15.84
C LYS A 62 7.57 -5.98 -16.08
N ARG A 63 8.14 -4.98 -15.40
CA ARG A 63 7.76 -3.57 -15.61
C ARG A 63 8.85 -2.89 -16.43
N GLY A 64 8.59 -2.75 -17.73
CA GLY A 64 9.45 -2.04 -18.66
C GLY A 64 9.93 -0.71 -18.08
N ARG A 65 11.26 -0.53 -18.09
CA ARG A 65 11.93 0.75 -17.87
C ARG A 65 11.36 1.77 -18.87
N LYS A 66 10.35 2.54 -18.48
CA LYS A 66 10.07 3.83 -19.10
C LYS A 66 11.09 4.81 -18.51
N GLY A 67 12.24 4.88 -19.17
CA GLY A 67 13.39 5.67 -18.74
C GLY A 67 13.01 7.14 -18.52
N THR A 68 13.19 7.59 -17.30
CA THR A 68 13.31 9.00 -16.96
C THR A 68 14.63 9.50 -17.55
N LYS A 69 14.64 9.90 -18.81
CA LYS A 69 15.74 10.72 -19.36
C LYS A 69 15.62 12.10 -18.75
N GLY A 70 16.50 12.37 -17.79
CA GLY A 70 16.74 13.72 -17.30
C GLY A 70 17.12 14.63 -18.45
N LYS A 71 16.42 15.75 -18.56
CA LYS A 71 16.96 16.98 -19.14
C LYS A 71 16.93 18.03 -18.03
N LYS A 72 18.05 18.16 -17.34
CA LYS A 72 18.43 19.44 -16.70
C LYS A 72 18.92 20.34 -17.83
N ALA A 73 18.21 21.44 -18.09
CA ALA A 73 18.82 22.74 -18.36
C ALA A 73 17.73 23.81 -18.57
N ALA A 74 18.10 25.00 -18.11
CA ALA A 74 17.58 26.32 -18.49
C ALA A 74 16.34 26.85 -17.76
N ALA A 75 16.63 27.93 -17.03
CA ALA A 75 15.72 28.92 -16.49
C ALA A 75 14.72 29.45 -17.53
N ALA A 76 13.52 29.82 -17.08
CA ALA A 76 12.93 31.14 -17.32
C ALA A 76 11.53 31.22 -16.68
N LYS A 77 11.23 32.41 -16.17
CA LYS A 77 9.92 32.89 -15.73
C LYS A 77 8.79 32.51 -16.68
N GLY A 78 7.66 32.14 -16.06
CA GLY A 78 6.32 32.41 -16.59
C GLY A 78 5.88 31.55 -17.76
N VAL A 79 4.72 30.90 -17.59
CA VAL A 79 3.59 30.84 -18.54
C VAL A 79 2.71 29.67 -18.14
N LYS A 80 1.43 29.97 -17.90
CA LYS A 80 0.35 29.00 -17.80
C LYS A 80 0.31 28.16 -19.07
N THR A 81 0.49 26.85 -18.96
CA THR A 81 0.11 25.92 -20.03
C THR A 81 -0.60 24.73 -19.42
N ARG A 82 -1.93 24.79 -19.52
CA ARG A 82 -2.80 23.62 -19.60
C ARG A 82 -2.24 22.69 -20.68
N GLY A 83 -1.91 21.45 -20.31
CA GLY A 83 -1.44 20.42 -21.23
C GLY A 83 -1.64 19.01 -20.64
N PRO A 84 -1.89 17.98 -21.47
CA PRO A 84 -3.08 17.13 -21.31
C PRO A 84 -2.79 15.77 -20.67
N GLY A 85 -3.59 15.41 -19.67
CA GLY A 85 -3.65 14.08 -19.05
C GLY A 85 -5.08 13.55 -18.98
N ARG A 86 -5.87 13.79 -20.04
CA ARG A 86 -7.26 13.35 -20.14
C ARG A 86 -7.30 11.94 -20.73
N ALA A 87 -7.15 10.92 -19.88
CA ALA A 87 -7.47 9.53 -20.20
C ALA A 87 -7.94 8.70 -18.99
N ARG A 88 -8.46 9.35 -17.93
CA ARG A 88 -9.13 8.67 -16.79
C ARG A 88 -10.25 9.48 -16.11
N ALA A 89 -10.66 10.60 -16.71
CA ALA A 89 -11.56 11.57 -16.08
C ALA A 89 -13.06 11.19 -16.13
N ALA A 90 -13.44 10.00 -16.60
CA ALA A 90 -14.84 9.57 -16.60
C ALA A 90 -15.16 8.53 -15.50
N GLN A 91 -14.15 7.91 -14.90
CA GLN A 91 -14.32 6.87 -13.87
C GLN A 91 -13.63 7.24 -12.54
N GLY A 92 -12.84 8.31 -12.53
CA GLY A 92 -12.20 8.89 -11.35
C GLY A 92 -13.17 9.67 -10.46
N ASP A 93 -14.08 10.44 -11.05
CA ASP A 93 -14.95 11.37 -10.31
C ASP A 93 -15.87 10.64 -9.31
N GLY A 94 -16.52 9.55 -9.72
CA GLY A 94 -17.37 8.77 -8.79
C GLY A 94 -16.56 8.08 -7.69
N ARG A 95 -15.38 7.53 -8.01
CA ARG A 95 -14.53 6.88 -7.01
C ARG A 95 -13.93 7.88 -6.03
N ASP A 96 -13.52 9.04 -6.51
CA ASP A 96 -12.99 10.10 -5.68
C ASP A 96 -14.09 10.74 -4.82
N ALA A 97 -15.32 10.87 -5.33
CA ALA A 97 -16.47 11.30 -4.54
C ALA A 97 -16.82 10.30 -3.42
N VAL A 98 -16.90 9.00 -3.73
CA VAL A 98 -17.09 7.95 -2.71
C VAL A 98 -15.96 7.98 -1.68
N ARG A 99 -14.72 8.19 -2.12
CA ARG A 99 -13.57 8.31 -1.23
C ARG A 99 -13.72 9.47 -0.24
N GLN A 100 -14.23 10.63 -0.67
CA GLN A 100 -14.47 11.76 0.22
C GLN A 100 -15.51 11.44 1.30
N VAL A 101 -16.60 10.75 0.94
CA VAL A 101 -17.65 10.35 1.89
C VAL A 101 -17.08 9.40 2.97
N LEU A 102 -16.28 8.42 2.56
CA LEU A 102 -15.64 7.47 3.48
C LEU A 102 -14.59 8.14 4.39
N LEU A 103 -13.84 9.12 3.89
CA LEU A 103 -12.89 9.87 4.70
C LEU A 103 -13.60 10.70 5.78
N ARG A 104 -14.74 11.32 5.43
CA ARG A 104 -15.56 12.07 6.40
C ARG A 104 -16.11 11.16 7.50
N LEU A 105 -16.53 9.94 7.16
CA LEU A 105 -16.94 8.94 8.15
C LEU A 105 -15.77 8.57 9.09
N ALA A 106 -14.59 8.33 8.52
CA ALA A 106 -13.40 7.98 9.30
C ALA A 106 -12.96 9.11 10.23
N GLU A 107 -13.07 10.37 9.80
CA GLU A 107 -12.79 11.55 10.62
C GLU A 107 -13.76 11.66 11.81
N GLN A 108 -15.05 11.41 11.60
CA GLN A 108 -16.03 11.39 12.68
C GLN A 108 -15.83 10.22 13.64
N ALA A 109 -15.41 9.05 13.13
CA ALA A 109 -15.04 7.92 13.98
C ALA A 109 -13.79 8.22 14.81
N ALA A 110 -12.79 8.86 14.22
CA ALA A 110 -11.56 9.26 14.91
C ALA A 110 -11.79 10.37 15.95
N SER A 111 -12.80 11.22 15.75
CA SER A 111 -13.20 12.28 16.67
C SER A 111 -14.20 11.80 17.74
N ALA A 112 -14.67 10.56 17.66
CA ALA A 112 -15.63 10.00 18.60
C ALA A 112 -14.92 9.48 19.85
N ASP A 113 -14.64 10.37 20.79
CA ASP A 113 -13.93 10.04 22.04
C ASP A 113 -14.79 9.28 23.07
N THR A 114 -16.09 9.12 22.82
CA THR A 114 -17.02 8.45 23.75
C THR A 114 -17.79 7.30 23.08
N PRO A 115 -18.12 6.24 23.83
CA PRO A 115 -18.94 5.14 23.31
C PRO A 115 -20.29 5.61 22.75
N SER A 116 -20.91 6.61 23.38
CA SER A 116 -22.18 7.18 22.91
C SER A 116 -22.05 7.94 21.59
N ALA A 117 -20.91 8.61 21.35
CA ALA A 117 -20.63 9.26 20.06
C ALA A 117 -20.43 8.23 18.95
N LEU A 118 -19.74 7.12 19.25
CA LEU A 118 -19.55 6.02 18.31
C LEU A 118 -20.88 5.33 17.97
N VAL A 119 -21.75 5.08 18.96
CA VAL A 119 -23.09 4.51 18.71
C VAL A 119 -23.94 5.45 17.85
N LYS A 120 -23.90 6.77 18.11
CA LYS A 120 -24.58 7.76 17.25
C LYS A 120 -24.06 7.73 15.82
N LEU A 121 -22.75 7.54 15.63
CA LEU A 121 -22.14 7.41 14.31
C LEU A 121 -22.65 6.15 13.60
N ILE A 122 -22.68 5.02 14.29
CA ILE A 122 -23.17 3.74 13.75
C ILE A 122 -24.65 3.84 13.33
N VAL A 123 -25.49 4.42 14.19
CA VAL A 123 -26.92 4.65 13.86
C VAL A 123 -27.07 5.63 12.69
N GLY A 124 -26.11 6.52 12.49
CA GLY A 124 -26.10 7.48 11.39
C GLY A 124 -25.44 6.98 10.09
N VAL A 125 -24.97 5.72 10.03
CA VAL A 125 -24.25 5.18 8.86
C VAL A 125 -25.08 5.25 7.59
N ASP A 126 -26.39 5.08 7.67
CA ASP A 126 -27.29 5.14 6.51
C ASP A 126 -27.14 6.45 5.74
N ARG A 127 -26.87 7.57 6.41
CA ARG A 127 -26.64 8.87 5.76
C ARG A 127 -25.40 8.86 4.85
N TYR A 128 -24.36 8.15 5.25
CA TYR A 128 -23.15 7.99 4.43
C TYR A 128 -23.39 7.04 3.26
N VAL A 129 -24.22 6.02 3.45
CA VAL A 129 -24.65 5.13 2.37
C VAL A 129 -25.46 5.92 1.34
N ASP A 130 -26.41 6.74 1.78
CA ASP A 130 -27.20 7.62 0.91
C ASP A 130 -26.30 8.59 0.13
N ASP A 131 -25.31 9.18 0.78
CA ASP A 131 -24.35 10.08 0.13
C ASP A 131 -23.50 9.33 -0.91
N VAL A 132 -23.11 8.08 -0.64
CA VAL A 132 -22.43 7.21 -1.62
C VAL A 132 -23.35 6.88 -2.80
N MET A 133 -24.62 6.56 -2.55
CA MET A 133 -25.59 6.25 -3.60
C MET A 133 -25.84 7.47 -4.50
N LYS A 134 -26.00 8.67 -3.90
CA LYS A 134 -26.12 9.93 -4.63
C LYS A 134 -24.92 10.22 -5.52
N VAL A 135 -23.70 10.08 -5.03
CA VAL A 135 -22.48 10.37 -5.84
C VAL A 135 -22.20 9.29 -6.89
N THR A 136 -22.73 8.08 -6.72
CA THR A 136 -22.64 7.01 -7.72
C THR A 136 -23.78 7.01 -8.72
N GLY A 137 -24.78 7.89 -8.55
CA GLY A 137 -25.93 8.02 -9.43
C GLY A 137 -26.84 6.80 -9.40
N ARG A 138 -26.93 6.11 -8.25
CA ARG A 138 -27.80 4.96 -8.02
C ARG A 138 -28.92 5.27 -7.05
#